data_AF-A0A387H042-F1
#
_entry.id   AF-A0A387H042-F1
#
_cell.length_a   1.000
_cell.length_b   1.000
_cell.length_c   1.000
_cell.angle_alpha   90.00
_cell.angle_beta   90.00
_cell.angle_gamma   90.00
#
_symmetry.space_group_name_H-M   'P 1'
#
loop_
_entity.id
_entity.type
_entity.pdbx_description
1 polymer ?
#
loop_
_entity_poly.entity_id
_entity_poly.type
_entity_poly.pdbx_seq_one_letter_code
_entity_poly.pdbx_strand_id
1 'polypeptide(L)'
;MTSKLLSATAAALFALSSATVVFAQTASPTTTATPAPATTPSASTPSSTMPSKDEIRTARQACRQDATGQSLKGQARRNAAKSCLQQKYPVLAKRKSCHDEGTAKGLEKKALHDFVKQCVTTG
;
A
#
# COMPACT_ATOMS: atom_id res chain seq x y z
N MET A 1 24.06 -41.09 8.37
CA MET A 1 25.53 -41.19 8.45
C MET A 1 26.13 -40.32 7.35
N THR A 2 26.99 -39.36 7.73
CA THR A 2 28.16 -38.82 7.00
C THR A 2 27.98 -38.29 5.56
N SER A 3 28.49 -37.15 5.10
CA SER A 3 29.32 -36.03 5.60
C SER A 3 29.39 -35.04 4.41
N LYS A 4 29.46 -33.71 4.55
CA LYS A 4 30.71 -32.96 4.73
C LYS A 4 30.39 -31.45 4.83
N LEU A 5 30.90 -30.84 5.90
CA LEU A 5 31.16 -29.40 6.03
C LEU A 5 32.35 -28.99 5.13
N LEU A 6 32.65 -27.67 5.12
CA LEU A 6 33.85 -26.95 4.66
C LEU A 6 33.67 -26.32 3.25
N SER A 7 33.93 -25.04 2.96
CA SER A 7 34.85 -24.05 3.52
C SER A 7 34.48 -22.64 2.97
N ALA A 8 34.48 -21.57 3.78
CA ALA A 8 35.58 -20.58 4.01
C ALA A 8 35.61 -19.42 2.98
N THR A 9 35.24 -18.21 3.39
CA THR A 9 36.11 -17.03 3.71
C THR A 9 36.37 -16.08 2.55
N ALA A 10 35.95 -14.80 2.70
CA ALA A 10 36.82 -13.64 2.47
C ALA A 10 36.11 -12.36 2.92
N ALA A 11 36.64 -11.76 3.98
CA ALA A 11 36.36 -10.39 4.37
C ALA A 11 37.00 -9.44 3.35
N ALA A 12 36.32 -8.33 3.03
CA ALA A 12 36.96 -7.12 2.55
C ALA A 12 36.20 -5.91 3.07
N LEU A 13 36.71 -5.38 4.19
CA LEU A 13 36.48 -4.01 4.64
C LEU A 13 37.16 -3.07 3.65
N PHE A 14 36.45 -2.06 3.15
CA PHE A 14 37.08 -0.81 2.75
C PHE A 14 36.25 0.36 3.28
N ALA A 15 36.82 0.97 4.31
CA ALA A 15 36.47 2.29 4.78
C ALA A 15 36.76 3.33 3.68
N LEU A 16 36.02 4.45 3.67
CA LEU A 16 36.58 5.81 3.82
C LEU A 16 35.51 6.90 3.55
N SER A 17 35.46 7.84 4.50
CA SER A 17 35.35 9.29 4.28
C SER A 17 34.00 9.95 3.99
N SER A 18 33.36 10.38 5.08
CA SER A 18 33.01 11.78 5.43
C SER A 18 32.89 12.85 4.34
N ALA A 19 31.74 13.54 4.31
CA ALA A 19 31.69 15.00 4.24
C ALA A 19 30.34 15.53 4.76
N THR A 20 30.41 16.21 5.90
CA THR A 20 29.40 17.10 6.45
C THR A 20 29.07 18.22 5.46
N VAL A 21 27.79 18.42 5.15
CA VAL A 21 27.32 19.69 4.57
C VAL A 21 26.53 20.42 5.65
N VAL A 22 27.21 21.37 6.26
CA VAL A 22 26.62 22.44 7.07
C VAL A 22 25.75 23.27 6.12
N PHE A 23 24.47 23.43 6.44
CA PHE A 23 23.63 24.47 5.87
C PHE A 23 23.20 25.39 7.01
N ALA A 24 23.98 26.45 7.21
CA ALA A 24 23.54 27.63 7.93
C ALA A 24 22.70 28.48 6.97
N GLN A 25 21.42 28.68 7.26
CA GLN A 25 20.66 29.79 6.72
C GLN A 25 19.84 30.48 7.82
N THR A 26 20.43 31.59 8.24
CA THR A 26 19.89 32.87 8.73
C THR A 26 18.37 33.09 8.61
N ALA A 27 17.76 33.36 9.77
CA ALA A 27 16.65 34.27 10.11
C ALA A 27 15.47 34.52 9.14
N SER A 28 14.29 34.05 9.61
CA SER A 28 12.96 34.70 9.78
C SER A 28 12.38 35.68 8.73
N PRO A 29 11.06 35.59 8.45
CA PRO A 29 10.10 36.27 9.33
C PRO A 29 8.84 35.46 9.71
N THR A 30 8.31 35.85 10.86
CA THR A 30 6.95 35.64 11.37
C THR A 30 5.89 35.64 10.27
N THR A 31 5.16 34.53 10.16
CA THR A 31 3.78 34.53 9.64
C THR A 31 2.89 34.00 10.73
N THR A 32 2.13 34.91 11.34
CA THR A 32 0.92 34.61 12.11
C THR A 32 0.00 33.78 11.24
N ALA A 33 0.00 32.46 11.45
CA ALA A 33 -1.04 31.60 10.94
C ALA A 33 -2.19 31.60 11.96
N THR A 34 -3.22 32.38 11.65
CA THR A 34 -4.58 32.15 12.12
C THR A 34 -4.88 30.64 12.14
N PRO A 35 -5.36 30.06 13.25
CA PRO A 35 -5.83 28.69 13.25
C PRO A 35 -7.11 28.61 12.39
N ALA A 36 -6.93 28.33 11.11
CA ALA A 36 -8.00 27.85 10.25
C ALA A 36 -8.44 26.47 10.79
N PRO A 37 -9.76 26.21 10.84
CA PRO A 37 -10.32 25.09 11.58
C PRO A 37 -9.72 23.77 11.11
N ALA A 38 -9.36 22.95 12.10
CA ALA A 38 -8.94 21.57 11.91
C ALA A 38 -9.83 20.91 10.85
N THR A 39 -9.25 20.63 9.69
CA THR A 39 -9.72 19.51 8.89
C THR A 39 -9.43 18.32 9.76
N THR A 40 -10.48 17.87 10.46
CA THR A 40 -10.50 16.58 11.13
C THR A 40 -9.83 15.58 10.19
N PRO A 41 -8.71 14.95 10.57
CA PRO A 41 -8.38 13.68 9.96
C PRO A 41 -9.56 12.79 10.34
N SER A 42 -10.54 12.67 9.44
CA SER A 42 -11.64 11.73 9.56
C SER A 42 -10.98 10.41 9.88
N ALA A 43 -11.10 10.02 11.15
CA ALA A 43 -10.77 8.70 11.63
C ALA A 43 -11.35 7.77 10.59
N SER A 44 -10.46 7.07 9.88
CA SER A 44 -10.81 6.26 8.74
C SER A 44 -11.53 5.03 9.26
N THR A 45 -12.78 5.21 9.67
CA THR A 45 -13.67 4.09 9.89
C THR A 45 -13.73 3.34 8.56
N PRO A 46 -13.45 2.03 8.57
CA PRO A 46 -13.54 1.23 7.36
C PRO A 46 -14.95 1.39 6.80
N SER A 47 -15.03 1.94 5.59
CA SER A 47 -16.33 2.15 4.97
C SER A 47 -16.83 0.82 4.42
N SER A 48 -17.98 0.38 4.93
CA SER A 48 -18.60 -0.89 4.54
C SER A 48 -19.42 -0.77 3.25
N THR A 49 -19.66 0.47 2.79
CA THR A 49 -20.36 0.76 1.53
C THR A 49 -19.39 0.74 0.35
N MET A 50 -19.87 0.32 -0.83
CA MET A 50 -19.06 0.33 -2.04
C MET A 50 -18.64 1.77 -2.41
N PRO A 51 -17.34 2.10 -2.39
CA PRO A 51 -16.88 3.43 -2.77
C PRO A 51 -17.05 3.66 -4.27
N SER A 52 -17.22 4.93 -4.64
CA SER A 52 -17.22 5.36 -6.03
C SER A 52 -15.86 5.12 -6.70
N LYS A 53 -15.84 5.14 -8.03
CA LYS A 53 -14.62 4.93 -8.83
C LYS A 53 -13.54 5.96 -8.47
N ASP A 54 -13.92 7.21 -8.25
CA ASP A 54 -12.99 8.30 -7.96
C ASP A 54 -12.42 8.19 -6.53
N GLU A 55 -13.25 7.80 -5.56
CA GLU A 55 -12.78 7.50 -4.20
C GLU A 55 -11.77 6.33 -4.21
N ILE A 56 -12.05 5.25 -4.94
CA ILE A 56 -11.12 4.13 -5.09
C ILE A 56 -9.78 4.60 -5.71
N ARG A 57 -9.84 5.47 -6.72
CA ARG A 57 -8.65 6.00 -7.38
C ARG A 57 -7.81 6.84 -6.43
N THR A 58 -8.45 7.75 -5.70
CA THR A 58 -7.81 8.63 -4.72
C THR A 58 -7.20 7.81 -3.59
N ALA A 59 -7.96 6.89 -2.98
CA ALA A 59 -7.46 6.03 -1.91
C ALA A 59 -6.31 5.13 -2.38
N ARG A 60 -6.37 4.59 -3.60
CA ARG A 60 -5.27 3.80 -4.16
C ARG A 60 -4.02 4.65 -4.38
N GLN A 61 -4.16 5.92 -4.74
CA GLN A 61 -3.03 6.84 -4.87
C GLN A 61 -2.41 7.13 -3.51
N ALA A 62 -3.21 7.44 -2.50
CA ALA A 62 -2.75 7.59 -1.12
C ALA A 62 -1.99 6.33 -0.63
N CYS A 63 -2.61 5.15 -0.73
CA CYS A 63 -1.97 3.88 -0.36
C CYS A 63 -0.66 3.58 -1.12
N ARG A 64 -0.49 4.07 -2.35
CA ARG A 64 0.77 3.94 -3.10
C ARG A 64 1.84 4.90 -2.59
N GLN A 65 1.46 6.11 -2.18
CA GLN A 65 2.38 7.04 -1.57
C GLN A 65 2.83 6.54 -0.20
N ASP A 66 1.92 6.02 0.61
CA ASP A 66 2.26 5.40 1.90
C ASP A 66 3.26 4.25 1.75
N ALA A 67 3.01 3.37 0.77
CA ALA A 67 3.94 2.27 0.47
C ALA A 67 5.30 2.77 -0.04
N THR A 68 5.34 3.91 -0.74
CA THR A 68 6.58 4.54 -1.20
C THR A 68 7.33 5.20 -0.04
N GLY A 69 6.62 5.84 0.90
CA GLY A 69 7.18 6.39 2.13
C GLY A 69 7.78 5.31 3.04
N GLN A 70 7.24 4.09 2.99
CA GLN A 70 7.82 2.90 3.62
C GLN A 70 9.01 2.30 2.84
N SER A 71 9.51 2.98 1.81
CA SER A 71 10.61 2.53 0.94
C SER A 71 10.36 1.18 0.23
N LEU A 72 9.10 0.74 0.13
CA LEU A 72 8.75 -0.49 -0.58
C LEU A 72 8.87 -0.27 -2.10
N LYS A 73 9.45 -1.24 -2.80
CA LYS A 73 9.66 -1.20 -4.25
C LYS A 73 9.01 -2.39 -4.94
N GLY A 74 8.84 -2.28 -6.27
CA GLY A 74 8.36 -3.37 -7.12
C GLY A 74 7.06 -4.00 -6.64
N GLN A 75 7.08 -5.33 -6.46
CA GLN A 75 5.92 -6.12 -6.06
C GLN A 75 5.49 -5.84 -4.62
N ALA A 76 6.44 -5.63 -3.70
CA ALA A 76 6.14 -5.32 -2.30
C ALA A 76 5.30 -4.04 -2.18
N ARG A 77 5.65 -2.99 -2.93
CA ARG A 77 4.87 -1.75 -3.00
C ARG A 77 3.44 -2.00 -3.50
N ARG A 78 3.28 -2.82 -4.54
CA ARG A 78 1.96 -3.15 -5.10
C ARG A 78 1.10 -3.92 -4.09
N ASN A 79 1.69 -4.85 -3.35
CA ASN A 79 1.00 -5.64 -2.34
C ASN A 79 0.60 -4.79 -1.13
N ALA A 80 1.48 -3.89 -0.67
CA ALA A 80 1.16 -2.95 0.39
C ALA A 80 0.03 -2.00 0.00
N ALA A 81 0.04 -1.45 -1.22
CA ALA A 81 -1.03 -0.59 -1.69
C ALA A 81 -2.37 -1.33 -1.81
N LYS A 82 -2.36 -2.60 -2.26
CA LYS A 82 -3.56 -3.45 -2.29
C LYS A 82 -4.09 -3.72 -0.88
N SER A 83 -3.20 -4.08 0.05
CA SER A 83 -3.56 -4.37 1.45
C SER A 83 -4.15 -3.13 2.11
N CYS A 84 -3.52 -1.96 1.97
CA CYS A 84 -4.05 -0.68 2.45
C CYS A 84 -5.46 -0.40 1.92
N LEU A 85 -5.68 -0.61 0.61
CA LEU A 85 -7.00 -0.38 0.02
C LEU A 85 -8.06 -1.37 0.51
N GLN A 86 -7.69 -2.63 0.73
CA GLN A 86 -8.57 -3.67 1.27
C GLN A 86 -8.94 -3.41 2.74
N GLN A 87 -7.99 -2.90 3.53
CA GLN A 87 -8.23 -2.49 4.92
C GLN A 87 -9.17 -1.27 4.99
N LYS A 88 -9.00 -0.30 4.07
CA LYS A 88 -9.88 0.89 3.98
C LYS A 88 -11.29 0.54 3.50
N TYR A 89 -11.40 -0.40 2.56
CA TYR A 89 -12.67 -0.82 1.95
C TYR A 89 -12.77 -2.34 1.91
N PRO A 90 -13.27 -2.97 3.00
CA PRO A 90 -13.41 -4.42 3.09
C PRO A 90 -14.26 -5.03 1.95
N VAL A 91 -15.22 -4.28 1.43
CA VAL A 91 -16.05 -4.67 0.26
C VAL A 91 -15.21 -4.96 -0.99
N LEU A 92 -14.04 -4.31 -1.17
CA LEU A 92 -13.12 -4.61 -2.27
C LEU A 92 -12.37 -5.93 -2.07
N ALA A 93 -12.09 -6.31 -0.82
CA ALA A 93 -11.52 -7.61 -0.50
C ALA A 93 -12.52 -8.73 -0.82
N LYS A 94 -13.79 -8.55 -0.43
CA LYS A 94 -14.87 -9.48 -0.77
C LYS A 94 -15.05 -9.65 -2.28
N ARG A 95 -15.09 -8.55 -3.04
CA ARG A 95 -15.15 -8.60 -4.51
C ARG A 95 -13.97 -9.37 -5.12
N LYS A 96 -12.77 -9.24 -4.56
CA LYS A 96 -11.60 -10.01 -5.00
C LYS A 96 -11.79 -11.51 -4.73
N SER A 97 -12.27 -11.90 -3.54
CA SER A 97 -12.56 -13.32 -3.23
C SER A 97 -13.53 -13.91 -4.24
N CYS A 98 -14.64 -13.21 -4.51
CA CYS A 98 -15.61 -13.62 -5.53
C CYS A 98 -14.99 -13.78 -6.92
N HIS A 99 -14.06 -12.89 -7.30
CA HIS A 99 -13.37 -13.01 -8.58
C HIS A 99 -12.46 -14.24 -8.63
N ASP A 100 -11.71 -14.48 -7.55
CA ASP A 100 -10.80 -15.63 -7.44
C ASP A 100 -11.60 -16.96 -7.45
N GLU A 101 -12.74 -17.01 -6.75
CA GLU A 101 -13.66 -18.15 -6.78
C GLU A 101 -14.25 -18.41 -8.16
N GLY A 102 -14.70 -17.36 -8.85
CA GLY A 102 -15.22 -17.50 -10.22
C GLY A 102 -14.14 -17.97 -11.19
N THR A 103 -12.91 -17.48 -11.02
CA THR A 103 -11.75 -17.90 -11.82
C THR A 103 -11.38 -19.35 -11.52
N ALA A 104 -11.41 -19.78 -10.26
CA ALA A 104 -11.18 -21.17 -9.85
C ALA A 104 -12.27 -22.12 -10.40
N LYS A 105 -13.48 -21.62 -10.64
CA LYS A 105 -14.57 -22.33 -11.33
C LYS A 105 -14.41 -22.36 -12.85
N GLY A 106 -13.36 -21.77 -13.41
CA GLY A 106 -13.14 -21.66 -14.85
C GLY A 106 -14.07 -20.67 -15.55
N LEU A 107 -14.72 -19.77 -14.81
CA LEU A 107 -15.59 -18.75 -15.41
C LEU A 107 -14.74 -17.67 -16.07
N GLU A 108 -15.13 -17.27 -17.27
CA GLU A 108 -14.47 -16.19 -18.00
C GLU A 108 -15.45 -15.08 -18.42
N LYS A 109 -14.89 -13.90 -18.72
CA LYS A 109 -15.59 -12.75 -19.31
C LYS A 109 -16.93 -12.45 -18.61
N LYS A 110 -18.05 -12.58 -19.33
CA LYS A 110 -19.39 -12.26 -18.84
C LYS A 110 -19.82 -13.19 -17.71
N ALA A 111 -19.51 -14.49 -17.80
CA ALA A 111 -19.87 -15.46 -16.77
C ALA A 111 -19.15 -15.14 -15.45
N LEU A 112 -17.88 -14.77 -15.51
CA LEU A 112 -17.12 -14.33 -14.34
C LEU A 112 -17.69 -13.05 -13.75
N HIS A 113 -18.01 -12.06 -14.58
CA HIS A 113 -18.60 -10.80 -14.13
C HIS A 113 -19.94 -11.00 -13.43
N ASP A 114 -20.83 -11.81 -14.01
CA ASP A 114 -22.15 -12.10 -13.45
C ASP A 114 -22.03 -12.87 -12.13
N PHE A 115 -21.10 -13.83 -12.05
CA PHE A 115 -20.79 -14.53 -10.80
C PHE A 115 -20.29 -13.58 -9.71
N VAL A 116 -19.33 -12.70 -10.03
CA VAL A 116 -18.81 -11.73 -9.06
C VAL A 116 -19.91 -10.81 -8.56
N LYS A 117 -20.80 -10.36 -9.45
CA LYS A 117 -21.93 -9.50 -9.08
C LYS A 117 -22.86 -10.20 -8.09
N GLN A 118 -23.24 -11.46 -8.37
CA GLN A 118 -24.07 -12.27 -7.48
C GLN A 118 -23.37 -12.55 -6.15
N CYS A 119 -22.11 -13.01 -6.18
CA CYS A 119 -21.34 -13.33 -4.98
C CYS A 119 -21.19 -12.13 -4.02
N VAL A 120 -20.96 -10.93 -4.55
CA VAL A 120 -20.86 -9.72 -3.71
C VAL A 120 -22.21 -9.35 -3.08
N THR A 121 -23.33 -9.60 -3.76
CA THR A 121 -24.68 -9.31 -3.24
C THR A 121 -25.22 -10.36 -2.27
N THR A 122 -24.76 -11.61 -2.36
CA THR A 122 -25.30 -12.74 -1.58
C THR A 122 -24.57 -12.99 -0.27
N GLY A 123 -23.27 -12.66 -0.18
CA GLY A 123 -22.54 -12.72 1.10
C GLY A 123 -22.77 -11.49 1.96
#